data_AF-A0A442F318-F1
#
_entry.id   AF-A0A442F318-F1
#
_cell.length_a   1.000
_cell.length_b   1.000
_cell.length_c   1.000
_cell.angle_alpha   90.00
_cell.angle_beta   90.00
_cell.angle_gamma   90.00
#
_symmetry.space_group_name_H-M   'P 1'
#
loop_
_entity.id
_entity.type
_entity.pdbx_description
1 polymer ?
#
loop_
_entity_poly.entity_id
_entity_poly.type
_entity_poly.pdbx_seq_one_letter_code
_entity_poly.pdbx_strand_id
1 'polypeptide(L)'
;MPHEAAHSHLPLPFGTAVDPGWPAGEGTAVFDCQSCGACCSYSADWPRFSTEDDEQLDRIPAELVAADQSGMRCEGARCSALTGEVGKHTACGIYDLRPDVCRACMPGGDDCLMARAAHRLPVS
;
A
#
# COMPACT_ATOMS: atom_id res chain seq x y z
N MET A 1 -3.32 38.18 -63.06
CA MET A 1 -2.32 37.24 -62.54
C MET A 1 -3.01 36.37 -61.50
N PRO A 2 -2.96 35.04 -61.66
CA PRO A 2 -3.56 34.02 -60.78
C PRO A 2 -2.74 33.97 -59.48
N HIS A 3 -3.07 33.28 -58.39
CA HIS A 3 -3.51 31.89 -58.25
C HIS A 3 -3.85 31.66 -56.75
N GLU A 4 -5.09 31.27 -56.49
CA GLU A 4 -5.48 30.14 -55.60
C GLU A 4 -5.09 30.17 -54.11
N ALA A 5 -6.10 30.42 -53.27
CA ALA A 5 -6.17 29.91 -51.91
C ALA A 5 -6.94 28.58 -51.94
N ALA A 6 -6.20 27.48 -52.06
CA ALA A 6 -6.71 26.14 -51.76
C ALA A 6 -5.53 25.28 -51.36
N HIS A 7 -5.36 24.96 -50.08
CA HIS A 7 -4.70 23.73 -49.65
C HIS A 7 -5.46 23.16 -48.45
N SER A 8 -6.43 22.34 -48.82
CA SER A 8 -6.93 21.22 -48.05
C SER A 8 -5.83 20.17 -47.92
N HIS A 9 -5.34 19.91 -46.72
CA HIS A 9 -4.65 18.66 -46.37
C HIS A 9 -5.12 18.27 -44.97
N LEU A 10 -6.25 17.55 -44.92
CA LEU A 10 -6.34 16.12 -44.62
C LEU A 10 -5.78 15.72 -43.24
N PRO A 11 -6.59 14.99 -42.43
CA PRO A 11 -6.19 14.54 -41.10
C PRO A 11 -5.04 13.55 -41.18
N LEU A 12 -4.08 13.68 -40.26
CA LEU A 12 -2.98 12.73 -40.10
C LEU A 12 -3.54 11.31 -39.92
N PRO A 13 -3.05 10.33 -40.68
CA PRO A 13 -3.55 8.97 -40.63
C PRO A 13 -3.07 8.27 -39.36
N PHE A 14 -4.01 7.57 -38.70
CA PHE A 14 -3.81 6.33 -37.96
C PHE A 14 -2.36 6.04 -37.52
N GLY A 15 -1.99 6.54 -36.35
CA GLY A 15 -0.86 5.99 -35.60
C GLY A 15 -1.26 4.66 -34.97
N THR A 16 -1.19 3.56 -35.72
CA THR A 16 -1.03 2.23 -35.14
C THR A 16 0.41 2.11 -34.67
N ALA A 17 0.69 2.57 -33.46
CA ALA A 17 1.88 2.14 -32.74
C ALA A 17 1.52 0.90 -31.95
N VAL A 18 1.77 -0.27 -32.55
CA VAL A 18 1.92 -1.52 -31.80
C VAL A 18 3.32 -1.50 -31.19
N ASP A 19 3.39 -1.65 -29.86
CA ASP A 19 4.62 -1.70 -29.08
C ASP A 19 5.56 -2.83 -29.54
N PRO A 20 6.85 -2.56 -29.76
CA PRO A 20 7.84 -3.62 -29.86
C PRO A 20 8.90 -3.46 -28.77
N GLY A 21 8.71 -4.22 -27.69
CA GLY A 21 9.83 -4.74 -26.91
C GLY A 21 10.19 -3.95 -25.65
N TRP A 22 9.52 -4.29 -24.54
CA TRP A 22 10.20 -4.35 -23.26
C TRP A 22 10.22 -5.81 -22.79
N PRO A 23 11.36 -6.37 -22.39
CA PRO A 23 11.45 -7.78 -22.01
C PRO A 23 10.55 -8.05 -20.80
N ALA A 24 9.69 -9.06 -20.93
CA ALA A 24 9.16 -9.76 -19.77
C ALA A 24 10.36 -10.42 -19.06
N GLY A 25 10.71 -9.92 -17.89
CA GLY A 25 11.84 -10.42 -17.11
C GLY A 25 11.98 -9.69 -15.79
N GLU A 26 11.22 -10.11 -14.79
CA GLU A 26 11.71 -10.57 -13.49
C GLU A 26 10.47 -11.00 -12.70
N GLY A 27 10.48 -12.16 -12.03
CA GLY A 27 9.36 -12.59 -11.21
C GLY A 27 9.09 -11.56 -10.12
N THR A 28 8.12 -10.66 -10.33
CA THR A 28 7.71 -9.72 -9.29
C THR A 28 7.05 -10.54 -8.19
N ALA A 29 7.72 -10.69 -7.07
CA ALA A 29 7.14 -11.31 -5.89
C ALA A 29 5.82 -10.60 -5.57
N VAL A 30 4.73 -11.36 -5.59
CA VAL A 30 3.40 -10.85 -5.22
C VAL A 30 3.35 -10.83 -3.70
N PHE A 31 3.44 -9.65 -3.11
CA PHE A 31 3.30 -9.48 -1.66
C PHE A 31 1.84 -9.29 -1.31
N ASP A 32 1.30 -10.25 -0.56
CA ASP A 32 -0.03 -10.16 0.01
C ASP A 32 0.05 -9.96 1.53
N CYS A 33 -0.54 -8.86 2.01
CA CYS A 33 -0.62 -8.57 3.44
C CYS A 33 -1.41 -9.64 4.19
N GLN A 34 -2.44 -10.24 3.58
CA GLN A 34 -3.26 -11.27 4.22
C GLN A 34 -2.47 -12.58 4.43
N SER A 35 -1.44 -12.83 3.62
CA SER A 35 -0.55 -13.99 3.80
C SER A 35 0.49 -13.84 4.93
N CYS A 36 0.76 -12.62 5.43
CA CYS A 36 1.90 -12.41 6.35
C CYS A 36 1.61 -11.62 7.62
N GLY A 37 0.87 -10.51 7.56
CA GLY A 37 0.67 -9.62 8.71
C GLY A 37 1.95 -9.03 9.34
N ALA A 38 3.10 -9.09 8.66
CA ALA A 38 4.41 -8.76 9.23
C ALA A 38 4.50 -7.32 9.77
N CYS A 39 4.07 -6.33 8.98
CA CYS A 39 4.10 -4.92 9.36
C CYS A 39 3.20 -4.63 10.58
N CYS A 40 2.08 -5.35 10.70
CA CYS A 40 1.15 -5.22 11.83
C CYS A 40 1.67 -5.90 13.11
N SER A 41 2.81 -6.59 13.06
CA SER A 41 3.41 -7.28 14.19
C SER A 41 4.90 -6.95 14.36
N TYR A 42 5.34 -5.79 13.86
CA TYR A 42 6.75 -5.43 13.82
C TYR A 42 7.22 -4.64 15.06
N SER A 43 6.49 -3.59 15.46
CA SER A 43 6.85 -2.73 16.59
C SER A 43 5.62 -2.13 17.26
N ALA A 44 5.69 -1.85 18.55
CA ALA A 44 4.66 -1.07 19.26
C ALA A 44 4.64 0.39 18.81
N ASP A 45 5.78 0.88 18.30
CA ASP A 45 5.92 2.23 17.77
C ASP A 45 5.41 2.35 16.33
N TRP A 46 4.73 1.31 15.82
CA TRP A 46 4.23 1.23 14.47
C TRP A 46 2.85 0.57 14.49
N PRO A 47 1.79 1.16 13.89
CA PRO A 47 1.72 2.43 13.16
C PRO A 47 1.38 3.63 14.08
N ARG A 48 2.01 4.79 13.84
CA ARG A 48 1.79 6.05 14.59
C ARG A 48 0.92 7.02 13.80
N PHE A 49 -0.03 7.68 14.47
CA PHE A 49 -0.76 8.79 13.85
C PHE A 49 0.17 9.98 13.72
N SER A 50 0.22 10.60 12.55
CA SER A 50 1.16 11.70 12.31
C SER A 50 0.63 12.76 11.36
N THR A 51 -0.24 12.40 10.42
CA THR A 51 -0.71 13.31 9.37
C THR A 51 -2.23 13.33 9.22
N GLU A 52 -2.94 12.44 9.93
CA GLU A 52 -4.39 12.30 9.89
C GLU A 52 -5.10 13.40 10.70
N ASP A 53 -6.28 13.82 10.24
CA ASP A 53 -7.14 14.70 11.03
C ASP A 53 -7.86 13.95 12.16
N ASP A 54 -8.27 14.67 13.20
CA ASP A 54 -8.95 14.09 14.37
C ASP A 54 -10.25 13.39 13.96
N GLU A 55 -10.95 13.89 12.94
CA GLU A 55 -12.24 13.35 12.46
C GLU A 55 -12.11 12.03 11.71
N GLN A 56 -10.96 11.75 11.12
CA GLN A 56 -10.59 10.45 10.56
C GLN A 56 -10.22 9.48 11.68
N LEU A 57 -9.45 9.93 12.67
CA LEU A 57 -9.00 9.11 13.79
C LEU A 57 -10.15 8.72 14.72
N ASP A 58 -11.12 9.61 14.94
CA ASP A 58 -12.33 9.38 15.75
C ASP A 58 -13.23 8.27 15.18
N ARG A 59 -13.04 7.87 13.91
CA ARG A 59 -13.76 6.73 13.32
C ARG A 59 -13.17 5.39 13.74
N ILE A 60 -11.94 5.38 14.23
CA ILE A 60 -11.30 4.16 14.72
C ILE A 60 -11.90 3.84 16.10
N PRO A 61 -12.38 2.61 16.35
CA PRO A 61 -12.88 2.22 17.67
C PRO A 61 -11.86 2.55 18.76
N ALA A 62 -12.29 3.28 19.79
CA ALA A 62 -11.41 3.82 20.82
C ALA A 62 -10.61 2.74 21.54
N GLU A 63 -11.15 1.51 21.66
CA GLU A 63 -10.40 0.39 22.20
C GLU A 63 -9.13 0.14 21.38
N LEU A 64 -9.18 0.23 20.04
CA LEU A 64 -8.05 -0.03 19.13
C LEU A 64 -7.02 1.10 19.06
N VAL A 65 -7.23 2.20 19.78
CA VAL A 65 -6.32 3.36 19.83
C VAL A 65 -5.45 3.29 21.10
N ALA A 66 -4.18 3.66 20.99
CA ALA A 66 -3.27 3.70 22.12
C ALA A 66 -3.76 4.73 23.18
N ALA A 67 -3.47 4.49 24.46
CA ALA A 67 -3.95 5.36 25.55
C ALA A 67 -3.42 6.80 25.46
N ASP A 68 -2.25 6.99 24.85
CA ASP A 68 -1.65 8.30 24.58
C ASP A 68 -2.10 8.91 23.24
N GLN A 69 -3.03 8.26 22.54
CA GLN A 69 -3.58 8.65 21.22
C GLN A 69 -2.54 8.80 20.12
N SER A 70 -1.33 8.25 20.33
CA SER A 70 -0.22 8.43 19.38
C SER A 70 -0.24 7.47 18.19
N GLY A 71 -1.19 6.53 18.16
CA GLY A 71 -1.27 5.48 17.16
C GLY A 71 -2.23 4.36 17.51
N MET A 72 -2.13 3.27 16.78
CA MET A 72 -2.91 2.06 17.06
C MET A 72 -2.42 1.40 18.36
N ARG A 73 -3.35 0.83 19.14
CA ARG A 73 -3.04 0.03 20.32
C ARG A 73 -2.33 -1.25 19.90
N CYS A 74 -1.21 -1.55 20.56
CA CYS A 74 -0.46 -2.80 20.38
C CYS A 74 -0.35 -3.60 21.69
N GLU A 75 -0.36 -4.92 21.56
CA GLU A 75 0.00 -5.88 22.62
C GLU A 75 1.42 -6.38 22.33
N GLY A 76 2.41 -5.82 23.05
CA GLY A 76 3.80 -5.93 22.63
C GLY A 76 3.98 -5.28 21.26
N ALA A 77 4.55 -6.01 20.29
CA ALA A 77 4.73 -5.53 18.91
C ALA A 77 3.49 -5.74 18.01
N ARG A 78 2.42 -6.37 18.53
CA ARG A 78 1.30 -6.82 17.72
C ARG A 78 0.14 -5.82 17.77
N CYS A 79 -0.26 -5.29 16.62
CA CYS A 79 -1.44 -4.45 16.49
C CYS A 79 -2.70 -5.19 16.96
N SER A 80 -3.50 -4.53 17.79
CA SER A 80 -4.74 -5.07 18.34
C SER A 80 -5.81 -5.35 17.27
N ALA A 81 -5.78 -4.63 16.15
CA ALA A 81 -6.69 -4.85 15.02
C ALA A 81 -6.28 -6.05 14.14
N LEU A 82 -5.07 -6.59 14.31
CA LEU A 82 -4.63 -7.76 13.55
C LEU A 82 -5.37 -9.00 14.05
N THR A 83 -5.91 -9.78 13.12
CA THR A 83 -6.49 -11.10 13.38
C THR A 83 -5.67 -12.17 12.66
N GLY A 84 -5.77 -13.41 13.15
CA GLY A 84 -5.04 -14.54 12.58
C GLY A 84 -3.58 -14.64 13.05
N GLU A 85 -2.78 -15.40 12.29
CA GLU A 85 -1.42 -15.78 12.63
C GLU A 85 -0.42 -15.25 11.61
N VAL A 86 0.58 -14.50 12.12
CA VAL A 86 1.67 -13.91 11.33
C VAL A 86 2.41 -15.00 10.54
N GLY A 87 2.66 -14.74 9.26
CA GLY A 87 3.30 -15.67 8.34
C GLY A 87 2.43 -16.81 7.83
N LYS A 88 1.13 -16.84 8.19
CA LYS A 88 0.16 -17.83 7.68
C LYS A 88 -1.02 -17.15 7.00
N HIS A 89 -1.97 -16.69 7.80
CA HIS A 89 -3.18 -16.02 7.33
C HIS A 89 -3.60 -14.99 8.36
N THR A 90 -3.75 -13.77 7.90
CA THR A 90 -4.06 -12.60 8.72
C THR A 90 -5.07 -11.71 8.03
N ALA A 91 -5.79 -10.92 8.82
CA ALA A 91 -6.64 -9.85 8.32
C ALA A 91 -6.67 -8.69 9.31
N CYS A 92 -6.90 -7.48 8.81
CA CYS A 92 -7.14 -6.31 9.67
C CYS A 92 -8.64 -6.23 9.97
N GLY A 93 -9.01 -6.23 11.25
CA GLY A 93 -10.40 -6.11 11.69
C GLY A 93 -11.05 -4.76 11.37
N ILE A 94 -10.26 -3.75 11.00
CA ILE A 94 -10.70 -2.41 10.62
C ILE A 94 -10.18 -2.00 9.24
N TYR A 95 -10.04 -2.94 8.30
CA TYR A 95 -9.36 -2.70 7.02
C TYR A 95 -9.84 -1.43 6.28
N ASP A 96 -11.15 -1.16 6.29
CA ASP A 96 -11.75 0.01 5.65
C ASP A 96 -11.55 1.31 6.42
N LEU A 97 -11.36 1.22 7.74
CA LEU A 97 -11.11 2.34 8.65
C LEU A 97 -9.62 2.51 8.97
N ARG A 98 -8.73 1.84 8.22
CA ARG A 98 -7.29 1.95 8.44
C ARG A 98 -6.85 3.43 8.40
N PRO A 99 -6.03 3.87 9.36
CA PRO A 99 -5.41 5.19 9.33
C PRO A 99 -4.47 5.29 8.13
N ASP A 100 -4.13 6.51 7.72
CA ASP A 100 -3.35 6.76 6.51
C ASP A 100 -1.94 6.17 6.61
N VAL A 101 -1.33 6.18 7.80
CA VAL A 101 -0.05 5.49 8.03
C VAL A 101 -0.08 3.99 7.74
N CYS A 102 -1.22 3.32 7.97
CA CYS A 102 -1.38 1.90 7.62
C CYS A 102 -1.52 1.70 6.10
N ARG A 103 -2.04 2.71 5.39
CA ARG A 103 -2.23 2.68 3.93
C ARG A 103 -0.94 3.04 3.19
N ALA A 104 -0.12 3.90 3.78
CA ALA A 104 1.19 4.28 3.25
C ALA A 104 2.17 3.10 3.22
N CYS A 105 2.02 2.13 4.13
CA CYS A 105 2.81 0.89 4.10
C CYS A 105 2.38 -0.01 2.93
N MET A 106 3.09 0.10 1.82
CA MET A 106 2.81 -0.64 0.59
C MET A 106 3.36 -2.07 0.64
N PRO A 107 2.60 -3.09 0.18
CA PRO A 107 3.13 -4.44 0.03
C PRO A 107 4.38 -4.46 -0.86
N GLY A 108 5.47 -5.05 -0.36
CA GLY A 108 6.75 -5.10 -1.08
C GLY A 108 7.58 -3.82 -1.04
N GLY A 109 7.09 -2.73 -0.43
CA GLY A 109 7.90 -1.54 -0.15
C GLY A 109 8.94 -1.79 0.94
N ASP A 110 9.88 -0.86 1.12
CA ASP A 110 11.02 -1.01 2.04
C ASP A 110 10.60 -1.39 3.47
N ASP A 111 9.59 -0.70 4.02
CA ASP A 111 9.06 -1.01 5.36
C ASP A 111 8.45 -2.41 5.44
N CYS A 112 7.79 -2.85 4.36
CA CYS A 112 7.23 -4.19 4.28
C CYS A 112 8.33 -5.25 4.26
N LEU A 113 9.37 -5.05 3.46
CA LEU A 113 10.49 -5.98 3.35
C LEU A 113 11.29 -6.05 4.66
N MET A 114 11.50 -4.91 5.32
CA MET A 114 12.12 -4.84 6.66
C MET A 114 11.32 -5.65 7.68
N ALA A 115 10.00 -5.43 7.76
CA ALA A 115 9.15 -6.16 8.70
C ALA A 115 9.13 -7.66 8.39
N ARG A 116 9.07 -8.04 7.11
CA ARG A 116 9.11 -9.46 6.68
C ARG A 116 10.43 -10.12 7.06
N ALA A 117 11.55 -9.44 6.85
CA ALA A 117 12.87 -9.94 7.24
C ALA A 117 12.97 -10.19 8.75
N ALA A 118 12.45 -9.29 9.57
CA ALA A 118 12.41 -9.47 11.03
C ALA A 118 11.58 -10.69 11.47
N HIS A 119 10.54 -11.02 10.71
CA HIS A 119 9.72 -12.22 10.89
C HIS A 119 10.24 -13.46 10.15
N ARG A 120 11.41 -13.38 9.49
CA ARG A 120 12.01 -14.45 8.66
C ARG A 120 11.12 -14.92 7.51
N LEU A 121 10.36 -14.00 6.93
CA LEU A 121 9.50 -14.26 5.77
C LEU A 121 10.23 -13.91 4.45
N PRO A 122 9.83 -14.51 3.31
CA PRO A 122 10.46 -14.22 2.01
C PRO A 122 10.36 -12.75 1.61
N VAL A 123 11.43 -12.18 1.06
CA VAL A 123 11.52 -10.76 0.62
C VAL A 123 11.77 -10.61 -0.89
N SER A 124 11.75 -11.72 -1.62
CA SER A 124 12.03 -11.83 -3.06
C SER A 124 11.32 -13.04 -3.65
#